data_AF-A0A1C5G7X3-F1
#
_entry.id   AF-A0A1C5G7X3-F1
#
_cell.length_a   1.000
_cell.length_b   1.000
_cell.length_c   1.000
_cell.angle_alpha   90.00
_cell.angle_beta   90.00
_cell.angle_gamma   90.00
#
_symmetry.space_group_name_H-M   'P 1'
#
loop_
_entity.id
_entity.type
_entity.pdbx_description
1 polymer ?
#
loop_
_entity_poly.entity_id
_entity_poly.type
_entity_poly.pdbx_seq_one_letter_code
_entity_poly.pdbx_strand_id
1 'polypeptide(L)'
;MPVRWYHGTFTLDGHRVRIPTARCTPALWVRLARQVPYPVEQVRSITLLCEGGRLFLDVTAEVTIAVYPSGEGPDPGRVAGVDVGIIHPYAVAGCGGEALLVSGRAMRAEHRMHLADTKARHRAVARRAPKPGQRGSRRWRQYRARARRVEGRHRRRVRQAQHEAARTVVDWAVDQRVGVLHVGDPRGVLNLPAGQRHHLRLRQWQIGRLLQILTDKAALAGITVHLVDERGTSSTCPICRKRVPKPRGRSLTCPHCQFSGHRDVARRPASPPAPRAADPPPPQRLRCPGWSRTVEPAGTSPEPASPDVTPAAHPAARRSRWPAVARPTTPWGVARPHGEDPQHPTGNPVNVSGHRTRLTGAHRVPARGTGGEDEVTGPDPRVDPDVDLRVPADRGELAARPGAVLGSVAAGGALGALARAGLQHAVPHGPAGFAWATFAVNLTGCLLIGVLMAALERSGGGRPLLRPFLGVGVLGGYTTFATYAVDIRLDIDAGAPQVALGYLAATLLGALVAVWLGDAVTGRLLDAARRRPGPGVGR
;
A
#
# COMPACT_ATOMS: atom_id res chain seq x y z
N MET A 1 12.47 3.13 -25.39
CA MET A 1 12.61 2.13 -24.30
C MET A 1 13.80 2.54 -23.45
N PRO A 2 14.01 2.02 -22.23
CA PRO A 2 15.32 2.13 -21.59
C PRO A 2 16.37 1.51 -22.53
N VAL A 3 17.53 2.14 -22.67
CA VAL A 3 18.67 1.59 -23.41
C VAL A 3 19.82 1.47 -22.42
N ARG A 4 20.46 0.29 -22.37
CA ARG A 4 21.54 -0.01 -21.42
C ARG A 4 22.84 -0.28 -22.18
N TRP A 5 23.94 0.21 -21.63
CA TRP A 5 25.30 -0.03 -22.07
C TRP A 5 26.10 -0.59 -20.90
N TYR A 6 26.91 -1.62 -21.17
CA TYR A 6 27.73 -2.29 -20.15
C TYR A 6 29.15 -1.73 -20.14
N HIS A 7 29.89 -2.02 -19.07
CA HIS A 7 31.29 -1.64 -18.90
C HIS A 7 32.13 -1.92 -20.16
N GLY A 8 33.10 -1.06 -20.46
CA GLY A 8 33.92 -1.13 -21.68
C GLY A 8 33.24 -0.61 -22.96
N THR A 9 31.90 -0.43 -23.00
CA THR A 9 31.21 0.11 -24.19
C THR A 9 31.00 1.64 -24.15
N PHE A 10 31.01 2.25 -22.96
CA PHE A 10 30.89 3.69 -22.76
C PHE A 10 32.13 4.26 -22.06
N THR A 11 32.30 5.57 -22.08
CA THR A 11 33.38 6.27 -21.35
C THR A 11 32.79 7.30 -20.40
N LEU A 12 33.29 7.35 -19.17
CA LEU A 12 32.99 8.40 -18.19
C LEU A 12 34.20 9.34 -18.11
N ASP A 13 33.94 10.65 -18.21
CA ASP A 13 34.91 11.73 -18.18
C ASP A 13 34.37 12.84 -17.28
N GLY A 14 34.53 12.68 -15.96
CA GLY A 14 34.01 13.58 -14.92
C GLY A 14 32.51 13.84 -15.02
N HIS A 15 32.14 14.98 -15.63
CA HIS A 15 30.75 15.40 -15.86
C HIS A 15 30.18 14.98 -17.22
N ARG A 16 30.90 14.18 -18.01
CA ARG A 16 30.51 13.78 -19.37
C ARG A 16 30.49 12.27 -19.52
N VAL A 17 29.56 11.78 -20.34
CA VAL A 17 29.47 10.36 -20.71
C VAL A 17 29.49 10.26 -22.22
N ARG A 18 30.43 9.49 -22.76
CA ARG A 18 30.45 9.07 -24.16
C ARG A 18 29.65 7.78 -24.30
N ILE A 19 28.55 7.84 -25.04
CA ILE A 19 27.66 6.71 -25.28
C ILE A 19 27.77 6.29 -26.76
N PRO A 20 28.04 5.01 -27.06
CA PRO A 20 28.11 4.55 -28.45
C PRO A 20 26.69 4.48 -29.04
N THR A 21 26.59 4.94 -30.28
CA THR A 21 25.36 4.99 -31.08
C THR A 21 25.39 3.88 -32.15
N ALA A 22 24.52 3.95 -33.16
CA ALA A 22 24.54 3.00 -34.27
C ALA A 22 25.86 3.06 -35.06
N ARG A 23 26.19 1.98 -35.80
CA ARG A 23 27.38 1.96 -36.68
C ARG A 23 27.37 3.18 -37.61
N CYS A 24 28.54 3.77 -37.82
CA CYS A 24 28.74 4.97 -38.64
C CYS A 24 28.03 6.25 -38.16
N THR A 25 27.53 6.31 -36.92
CA THR A 25 27.08 7.58 -36.29
C THR A 25 28.06 8.03 -35.19
N PRO A 26 28.25 9.34 -34.99
CA PRO A 26 29.13 9.85 -33.95
C PRO A 26 28.59 9.53 -32.55
N ALA A 27 29.49 9.18 -31.63
CA ALA A 27 29.13 8.85 -30.25
C ALA A 27 28.45 10.04 -29.56
N LEU A 28 27.38 9.75 -28.80
CA LEU A 28 26.62 10.77 -28.08
C LEU A 28 27.35 11.16 -26.80
N TRP A 29 27.76 12.43 -26.71
CA TRP A 29 28.29 13.01 -25.48
C TRP A 29 27.16 13.61 -24.64
N VAL A 30 26.91 13.04 -23.47
CA VAL A 30 25.89 13.49 -22.52
C VAL A 30 26.56 14.22 -21.36
N ARG A 31 26.22 15.51 -21.15
CA ARG A 31 26.63 16.24 -19.94
C ARG A 31 25.72 15.86 -18.77
N LEU A 32 26.31 15.34 -17.70
CA LEU A 32 25.65 15.02 -16.45
C LEU A 32 25.41 16.29 -15.62
N ALA A 33 24.30 16.29 -14.86
CA ALA A 33 23.98 17.39 -13.94
C ALA A 33 24.81 17.37 -12.64
N ARG A 34 25.51 16.27 -12.37
CA ARG A 34 26.46 16.05 -11.26
C ARG A 34 27.47 14.99 -11.70
N GLN A 35 28.60 14.87 -11.02
CA GLN A 35 29.52 13.75 -11.26
C GLN A 35 28.86 12.42 -10.84
N VAL A 36 29.37 11.32 -11.39
CA VAL A 36 29.05 9.99 -10.88
C VAL A 36 29.78 9.83 -9.53
N PRO A 37 29.11 9.44 -8.43
CA PRO A 37 29.73 9.35 -7.10
C PRO A 37 30.57 8.07 -6.92
N TYR A 38 30.86 7.35 -8.00
CA TYR A 38 31.58 6.08 -8.02
C TYR A 38 32.75 6.20 -9.00
N PRO A 39 33.94 5.66 -8.67
CA PRO A 39 35.03 5.48 -9.62
C PRO A 39 34.58 4.74 -10.89
N VAL A 40 35.25 5.02 -12.02
CA VAL A 40 34.80 4.56 -13.35
C VAL A 40 34.89 3.04 -13.49
N GLU A 41 35.90 2.45 -12.86
CA GLU A 41 36.16 1.02 -12.74
C GLU A 41 35.04 0.27 -11.98
N GLN A 42 34.41 0.93 -10.99
CA GLN A 42 33.25 0.38 -10.28
C GLN A 42 31.99 0.40 -11.14
N VAL A 43 31.88 1.28 -12.15
CA VAL A 43 30.65 1.39 -12.96
C VAL A 43 30.52 0.20 -13.93
N ARG A 44 29.58 -0.69 -13.63
CA ARG A 44 29.29 -1.90 -14.41
C ARG A 44 28.30 -1.67 -15.56
N SER A 45 27.34 -0.74 -15.42
CA SER A 45 26.48 -0.34 -16.55
C SER A 45 25.88 1.06 -16.40
N ILE A 46 25.50 1.66 -17.52
CA ILE A 46 24.67 2.87 -17.58
C ILE A 46 23.38 2.59 -18.35
N THR A 47 22.27 3.16 -17.90
CA THR A 47 20.96 3.01 -18.55
C THR A 47 20.34 4.39 -18.81
N LEU A 48 20.11 4.74 -20.08
CA LEU A 48 19.43 5.97 -20.46
C LEU A 48 17.92 5.79 -20.34
N LEU A 49 17.32 6.58 -19.44
CA LEU A 49 15.89 6.61 -19.13
C LEU A 49 15.28 7.94 -19.56
N CYS A 50 13.97 7.94 -19.82
CA CYS A 50 13.20 9.15 -20.10
C CYS A 50 11.95 9.20 -19.21
N GLU A 51 12.01 10.01 -18.14
CA GLU A 51 10.91 10.21 -17.20
C GLU A 51 10.45 11.67 -17.18
N GLY A 52 9.13 11.90 -17.20
CA GLY A 52 8.56 13.25 -17.10
C GLY A 52 8.96 14.23 -18.23
N GLY A 53 9.56 13.73 -19.32
CA GLY A 53 10.16 14.56 -20.37
C GLY A 53 11.55 15.10 -20.04
N ARG A 54 12.25 14.48 -19.09
CA ARG A 54 13.70 14.65 -18.84
C ARG A 54 14.41 13.33 -19.13
N LEU A 55 15.63 13.41 -19.63
CA LEU A 55 16.53 12.26 -19.70
C LEU A 55 17.25 12.09 -18.36
N PHE A 56 17.40 10.84 -17.94
CA PHE A 56 18.17 10.44 -16.77
C PHE A 56 19.15 9.35 -17.19
N LEU A 57 20.35 9.34 -16.61
CA LEU A 57 21.28 8.24 -16.73
C LEU A 57 21.31 7.51 -15.39
N ASP A 58 20.68 6.35 -15.33
CA ASP A 58 20.75 5.47 -14.17
C ASP A 58 22.08 4.71 -14.26
N VAL A 59 22.91 4.86 -13.24
CA VAL A 59 24.26 4.27 -13.17
C VAL A 59 24.23 3.10 -12.20
N THR A 60 24.71 1.94 -12.65
CA THR A 60 24.92 0.75 -11.81
C THR A 60 26.41 0.60 -11.57
N ALA A 61 26.82 0.71 -10.31
CA ALA A 61 28.18 0.47 -9.86
C ALA A 61 28.23 -0.72 -8.91
N GLU A 62 29.38 -1.38 -8.88
CA GLU A 62 29.78 -2.30 -7.83
C GLU A 62 30.20 -1.49 -6.61
N VAL A 63 29.74 -1.90 -5.43
CA VAL A 63 29.98 -1.18 -4.18
C VAL A 63 30.38 -2.21 -3.14
N THR A 64 31.38 -1.90 -2.32
CA THR A 64 31.77 -2.75 -1.19
C THR A 64 30.63 -2.82 -0.18
N ILE A 65 30.34 -4.04 0.29
CA ILE A 65 29.39 -4.28 1.38
C ILE A 65 29.95 -3.69 2.67
N ALA A 66 29.08 -3.27 3.59
CA ALA A 66 29.47 -2.78 4.90
C ALA A 66 30.37 -3.79 5.64
N VAL A 67 31.53 -3.30 6.10
CA VAL A 67 32.45 -4.04 6.96
C VAL A 67 32.27 -3.52 8.38
N TYR A 68 32.15 -4.43 9.33
CA TYR A 68 31.91 -4.14 10.75
C TYR A 68 33.10 -4.60 11.59
N PRO A 69 33.34 -3.99 12.77
CA PRO A 69 34.26 -4.53 13.75
C PRO A 69 33.89 -5.97 14.15
N SER A 70 34.90 -6.72 14.62
CA SER A 70 34.72 -8.13 15.00
C SER A 70 33.64 -8.26 16.07
N GLY A 71 32.61 -9.05 15.79
CA GLY A 71 31.51 -9.28 16.73
C GLY A 71 30.47 -8.15 16.83
N GLU A 72 30.56 -7.08 16.03
CA GLU A 72 29.54 -6.02 15.99
C GLU A 72 28.59 -6.15 14.79
N GLY A 73 29.04 -6.77 13.69
CA GLY A 73 28.24 -6.94 12.48
C GLY A 73 27.02 -7.87 12.63
N PRO A 74 26.14 -7.90 11.60
CA PRO A 74 25.02 -8.83 11.52
C PRO A 74 25.48 -10.29 11.65
N ASP A 75 24.83 -11.03 12.54
CA ASP A 75 25.11 -12.44 12.83
C ASP A 75 24.20 -13.34 11.97
N PRO A 76 24.75 -14.21 11.10
CA PRO A 76 23.96 -15.18 10.32
C PRO A 76 23.06 -16.10 11.16
N GLY A 77 23.39 -16.33 12.44
CA GLY A 77 22.55 -17.07 13.38
C GLY A 77 21.32 -16.29 13.88
N ARG A 78 21.31 -14.96 13.74
CA ARG A 78 20.18 -14.09 14.12
C ARG A 78 19.26 -13.87 12.91
N VAL A 79 18.00 -14.25 13.09
CA VAL A 79 17.00 -14.30 12.03
C VAL A 79 15.77 -13.47 12.41
N ALA A 80 15.27 -12.64 11.48
CA ALA A 80 13.97 -11.97 11.63
C ALA A 80 13.01 -12.33 10.49
N GLY A 81 11.71 -12.38 10.80
CA GLY A 81 10.63 -12.49 9.82
C GLY A 81 10.19 -11.09 9.37
N VAL A 82 9.86 -10.93 8.08
CA VAL A 82 9.37 -9.68 7.49
C VAL A 82 8.12 -9.95 6.66
N ASP A 83 6.98 -9.44 7.12
CA ASP A 83 5.72 -9.46 6.38
C ASP A 83 5.59 -8.17 5.57
N VAL A 84 5.34 -8.30 4.26
CA VAL A 84 5.13 -7.14 3.38
C VAL A 84 3.64 -6.85 3.28
N GLY A 85 3.21 -5.59 3.47
CA GLY A 85 1.80 -5.23 3.57
C GLY A 85 1.34 -4.04 2.72
N ILE A 86 0.03 -3.97 2.49
CA ILE A 86 -0.63 -2.88 1.75
C ILE A 86 -0.71 -1.59 2.58
N ILE A 87 -0.87 -1.70 3.90
CA ILE A 87 -0.97 -0.56 4.83
C ILE A 87 0.40 -0.28 5.44
N HIS A 88 1.04 -1.28 6.03
CA HIS A 88 2.41 -1.19 6.52
C HIS A 88 3.29 -1.87 5.49
N PRO A 89 4.21 -1.17 4.78
CA PRO A 89 5.05 -1.78 3.76
C PRO A 89 5.87 -2.95 4.31
N TYR A 90 6.28 -2.87 5.56
CA TYR A 90 6.98 -3.93 6.29
C TYR A 90 6.46 -4.00 7.73
N ALA A 91 6.23 -5.21 8.22
CA ALA A 91 6.18 -5.55 9.63
C ALA A 91 7.28 -6.58 9.89
N VAL A 92 8.10 -6.35 10.91
CA VAL A 92 9.29 -7.16 11.19
C VAL A 92 9.19 -7.73 12.60
N ALA A 93 9.58 -8.99 12.78
CA ALA A 93 9.62 -9.66 14.09
C ALA A 93 10.95 -10.41 14.26
N GLY A 94 11.71 -10.07 15.29
CA GLY A 94 12.97 -10.72 15.66
C GLY A 94 12.75 -11.97 16.53
N CYS A 95 13.78 -12.82 16.62
CA CYS A 95 13.77 -13.98 17.53
C CYS A 95 13.68 -13.58 19.02
N GLY A 96 14.13 -12.38 19.40
CA GLY A 96 14.13 -11.89 20.79
C GLY A 96 12.79 -11.36 21.30
N GLY A 97 11.75 -11.34 20.46
CA GLY A 97 10.46 -10.71 20.77
C GLY A 97 10.38 -9.22 20.41
N GLU A 98 11.48 -8.62 19.91
CA GLU A 98 11.43 -7.30 19.29
C GLU A 98 10.56 -7.31 18.02
N ALA A 99 9.86 -6.21 17.75
CA ALA A 99 9.13 -6.01 16.52
C ALA A 99 9.23 -4.56 16.03
N LEU A 100 9.24 -4.38 14.71
CA LEU A 100 9.21 -3.09 14.04
C LEU A 100 8.01 -3.05 13.07
N LEU A 101 7.17 -2.02 13.18
CA LEU A 101 6.09 -1.76 12.23
C LEU A 101 6.40 -0.50 11.43
N VAL A 102 6.66 -0.63 10.13
CA VAL A 102 7.01 0.51 9.29
C VAL A 102 5.74 1.22 8.80
N SER A 103 5.65 2.52 9.03
CA SER A 103 4.49 3.31 8.62
C SER A 103 4.44 3.53 7.10
N GLY A 104 3.33 3.14 6.47
CA GLY A 104 3.10 3.40 5.04
C GLY A 104 2.46 4.76 4.73
N ARG A 105 2.30 5.67 5.71
CA ARG A 105 1.52 6.91 5.54
C ARG A 105 2.06 7.81 4.43
N ALA A 106 3.37 7.97 4.29
CA ALA A 106 3.97 8.80 3.23
C ALA A 106 3.52 8.34 1.83
N MET A 107 3.55 7.03 1.56
CA MET A 107 3.05 6.45 0.30
C MET A 107 1.54 6.61 0.14
N ARG A 108 0.74 6.37 1.20
CA ARG A 108 -0.72 6.55 1.15
C ARG A 108 -1.13 7.99 0.91
N ALA A 109 -0.48 8.95 1.56
CA ALA A 109 -0.70 10.39 1.37
C ALA A 109 -0.39 10.78 -0.09
N GLU A 110 0.75 10.35 -0.62
CA GLU A 110 1.12 10.58 -2.02
C GLU A 110 0.14 9.93 -3.02
N HIS A 111 -0.35 8.71 -2.77
CA HIS A 111 -1.38 8.09 -3.61
C HIS A 111 -2.73 8.81 -3.51
N ARG A 112 -3.14 9.24 -2.31
CA ARG A 112 -4.36 10.05 -2.09
C ARG A 112 -4.27 11.38 -2.83
N MET A 113 -3.18 12.12 -2.64
CA MET A 113 -2.90 13.38 -3.34
C MET A 113 -2.91 13.15 -4.85
N HIS A 114 -2.12 12.22 -5.38
CA HIS A 114 -2.05 11.96 -6.81
C HIS A 114 -3.42 11.60 -7.42
N LEU A 115 -4.26 10.83 -6.72
CA LEU A 115 -5.61 10.51 -7.17
C LEU A 115 -6.52 11.75 -7.21
N ALA A 116 -6.53 12.57 -6.15
CA ALA A 116 -7.31 13.81 -6.10
C ALA A 116 -6.86 14.80 -7.19
N ASP A 117 -5.56 14.97 -7.32
CA ASP A 117 -4.87 15.84 -8.29
C ASP A 117 -5.16 15.38 -9.73
N THR A 118 -5.22 14.07 -9.97
CA THR A 118 -5.62 13.47 -11.26
C THR A 118 -7.11 13.68 -11.54
N LYS A 119 -8.01 13.46 -10.58
CA LYS A 119 -9.45 13.77 -10.73
C LYS A 119 -9.69 15.26 -11.02
N ALA A 120 -9.02 16.16 -10.29
CA ALA A 120 -9.11 17.60 -10.48
C ALA A 120 -8.66 18.02 -11.88
N ARG A 121 -7.53 17.48 -12.37
CA ARG A 121 -7.11 17.65 -13.77
C ARG A 121 -8.17 17.15 -14.74
N HIS A 122 -8.64 15.92 -14.59
CA HIS A 122 -9.64 15.33 -15.50
C HIS A 122 -10.90 16.20 -15.59
N ARG A 123 -11.41 16.72 -14.46
CA ARG A 123 -12.52 17.70 -14.44
C ARG A 123 -12.14 19.00 -15.17
N ALA A 124 -11.05 19.66 -14.76
CA ALA A 124 -10.64 20.97 -15.27
C ALA A 124 -10.29 20.99 -16.77
N VAL A 125 -9.80 19.88 -17.32
CA VAL A 125 -9.58 19.75 -18.77
C VAL A 125 -10.59 18.86 -19.49
N ALA A 126 -11.69 18.40 -18.90
CA ALA A 126 -12.69 17.59 -19.59
C ALA A 126 -13.17 18.26 -20.90
N ARG A 127 -13.59 19.55 -20.80
CA ARG A 127 -14.01 20.39 -21.94
C ARG A 127 -12.85 20.76 -22.89
N ARG A 128 -11.59 20.61 -22.46
CA ARG A 128 -10.38 21.01 -23.21
C ARG A 128 -9.52 19.84 -23.66
N ALA A 129 -9.89 18.61 -23.34
CA ALA A 129 -9.16 17.39 -23.66
C ALA A 129 -9.14 17.20 -25.19
N PRO A 130 -8.02 16.71 -25.78
CA PRO A 130 -8.01 16.36 -27.19
C PRO A 130 -9.06 15.27 -27.45
N LYS A 131 -9.93 15.49 -28.44
CA LYS A 131 -10.94 14.49 -28.83
C LYS A 131 -10.24 13.20 -29.29
N PRO A 132 -10.89 12.02 -29.19
CA PRO A 132 -10.43 10.80 -29.86
C PRO A 132 -10.08 11.10 -31.33
N GLY A 133 -8.95 10.58 -31.81
CA GLY A 133 -8.36 10.92 -33.11
C GLY A 133 -7.26 11.99 -33.08
N GLN A 134 -7.26 12.96 -32.15
CA GLN A 134 -6.28 14.07 -32.12
C GLN A 134 -4.89 13.71 -31.56
N ARG A 135 -4.48 12.44 -31.62
CA ARG A 135 -3.15 11.97 -31.20
C ARG A 135 -2.08 12.63 -32.10
N GLY A 136 -1.01 13.15 -31.50
CA GLY A 136 0.07 13.84 -32.23
C GLY A 136 -0.10 15.36 -32.40
N SER A 137 -1.30 15.93 -32.21
CA SER A 137 -1.51 17.39 -32.24
C SER A 137 -0.64 18.14 -31.20
N ARG A 138 -0.29 19.41 -31.45
CA ARG A 138 0.51 20.26 -30.52
C ARG A 138 -0.12 20.29 -29.13
N ARG A 139 -1.44 20.46 -29.07
CA ARG A 139 -2.27 20.44 -27.85
C ARG A 139 -2.22 19.09 -27.12
N TRP A 140 -2.33 17.97 -27.83
CA TRP A 140 -2.19 16.63 -27.23
C TRP A 140 -0.77 16.37 -26.72
N ARG A 141 0.27 16.81 -27.44
CA ARG A 141 1.66 16.73 -26.99
C ARG A 141 1.88 17.53 -25.70
N GLN A 142 1.39 18.77 -25.62
CA GLN A 142 1.42 19.60 -24.40
C GLN A 142 0.68 18.95 -23.23
N TYR A 143 -0.54 18.45 -23.46
CA TYR A 143 -1.33 17.75 -22.44
C TYR A 143 -0.59 16.51 -21.90
N ARG A 144 -0.08 15.64 -22.77
CA ARG A 144 0.70 14.46 -22.36
C ARG A 144 2.01 14.84 -21.67
N ALA A 145 2.68 15.92 -22.07
CA ALA A 145 3.88 16.39 -21.39
C ALA A 145 3.58 16.83 -19.95
N ARG A 146 2.49 17.60 -19.73
CA ARG A 146 2.06 17.99 -18.37
C ARG A 146 1.68 16.77 -17.52
N ALA A 147 0.90 15.83 -18.07
CA ALA A 147 0.54 14.59 -17.37
C ALA A 147 1.77 13.77 -16.97
N ARG A 148 2.73 13.54 -17.90
CA ARG A 148 3.99 12.85 -17.64
C ARG A 148 4.83 13.51 -16.54
N ARG A 149 4.85 14.86 -16.47
CA ARG A 149 5.60 15.60 -15.43
C ARG A 149 5.03 15.36 -14.03
N VAL A 150 3.70 15.37 -13.88
CA VAL A 150 3.05 15.09 -12.59
C VAL A 150 3.20 13.62 -12.20
N GLU A 151 2.97 12.71 -13.14
CA GLU A 151 3.19 11.28 -12.97
C GLU A 151 4.62 10.97 -12.49
N GLY A 152 5.63 11.55 -13.14
CA GLY A 152 7.02 11.41 -12.72
C GLY A 152 7.31 12.01 -11.33
N ARG A 153 6.62 13.09 -10.93
CA ARG A 153 6.74 13.64 -9.56
C ARG A 153 6.23 12.64 -8.53
N HIS A 154 5.02 12.10 -8.74
CA HIS A 154 4.42 11.10 -7.85
C HIS A 154 5.31 9.86 -7.72
N ARG A 155 5.77 9.30 -8.83
CA ARG A 155 6.69 8.13 -8.83
C ARG A 155 7.95 8.35 -8.03
N ARG A 156 8.58 9.52 -8.14
CA ARG A 156 9.80 9.84 -7.37
C ARG A 156 9.54 9.94 -5.88
N ARG A 157 8.43 10.56 -5.47
CA ARG A 157 8.06 10.66 -4.05
C ARG A 157 7.69 9.30 -3.44
N VAL A 158 6.93 8.48 -4.15
CA VAL A 158 6.65 7.09 -3.74
C VAL A 158 7.94 6.27 -3.66
N ARG A 159 8.85 6.37 -4.65
CA ARG A 159 10.16 5.70 -4.61
C ARG A 159 11.02 6.16 -3.43
N GLN A 160 11.01 7.44 -3.08
CA GLN A 160 11.71 7.96 -1.91
C GLN A 160 11.16 7.34 -0.62
N ALA A 161 9.84 7.36 -0.43
CA ALA A 161 9.20 6.75 0.73
C ALA A 161 9.42 5.23 0.83
N GLN A 162 9.55 4.53 -0.30
CA GLN A 162 9.93 3.10 -0.34
C GLN A 162 11.38 2.89 0.12
N HIS A 163 12.31 3.75 -0.29
CA HIS A 163 13.71 3.71 0.15
C HIS A 163 13.88 4.06 1.63
N GLU A 164 13.10 5.01 2.14
CA GLU A 164 13.04 5.35 3.57
C GLU A 164 12.49 4.18 4.38
N ALA A 165 11.34 3.63 3.99
CA ALA A 165 10.72 2.48 4.65
C ALA A 165 11.65 1.25 4.72
N ALA A 166 12.33 0.93 3.61
CA ALA A 166 13.29 -0.18 3.58
C ALA A 166 14.57 0.13 4.36
N ARG A 167 15.01 1.39 4.41
CA ARG A 167 16.12 1.82 5.26
C ARG A 167 15.78 1.59 6.73
N THR A 168 14.58 1.96 7.20
CA THR A 168 14.17 1.71 8.59
C THR A 168 14.22 0.23 8.98
N VAL A 169 13.89 -0.69 8.06
CA VAL A 169 14.04 -2.14 8.30
C VAL A 169 15.51 -2.55 8.42
N VAL A 170 16.37 -2.07 7.53
CA VAL A 170 17.78 -2.44 7.50
C VAL A 170 18.56 -1.84 8.67
N ASP A 171 18.34 -0.55 8.98
CA ASP A 171 18.95 0.12 10.13
C ASP A 171 18.58 -0.64 11.43
N TRP A 172 17.29 -0.97 11.64
CA TRP A 172 16.83 -1.81 12.76
C TRP A 172 17.45 -3.23 12.77
N ALA A 173 17.60 -3.86 11.59
CA ALA A 173 18.17 -5.20 11.50
C ALA A 173 19.67 -5.20 11.82
N VAL A 174 20.40 -4.12 11.48
CA VAL A 174 21.79 -3.91 11.92
C VAL A 174 21.83 -3.71 13.44
N ASP A 175 20.97 -2.86 14.02
CA ASP A 175 20.91 -2.62 15.47
C ASP A 175 20.66 -3.92 16.27
N GLN A 176 19.76 -4.79 15.79
CA GLN A 176 19.50 -6.11 16.39
C GLN A 176 20.49 -7.20 15.97
N ARG A 177 21.48 -6.84 15.13
CA ARG A 177 22.50 -7.73 14.56
C ARG A 177 21.93 -8.93 13.78
N VAL A 178 20.80 -8.75 13.12
CA VAL A 178 20.12 -9.79 12.31
C VAL A 178 20.84 -9.98 10.97
N GLY A 179 21.52 -11.11 10.79
CA GLY A 179 22.19 -11.47 9.52
C GLY A 179 21.25 -12.05 8.47
N VAL A 180 20.05 -12.52 8.83
CA VAL A 180 19.09 -13.14 7.89
C VAL A 180 17.67 -12.61 8.04
N LEU A 181 17.09 -12.12 6.95
CA LEU A 181 15.68 -11.73 6.83
C LEU A 181 14.91 -12.77 6.01
N HIS A 182 13.94 -13.43 6.64
CA HIS A 182 12.92 -14.22 5.94
C HIS A 182 11.74 -13.33 5.58
N VAL A 183 11.63 -12.97 4.30
CA VAL A 183 10.55 -12.11 3.80
C VAL A 183 9.43 -12.98 3.24
N GLY A 184 8.22 -12.81 3.79
CA GLY A 184 7.03 -13.51 3.31
C GLY A 184 6.67 -13.10 1.88
N ASP A 185 6.36 -14.07 1.01
CA ASP A 185 5.96 -13.85 -0.38
C ASP A 185 4.45 -13.62 -0.54
N PRO A 186 3.98 -12.37 -0.75
CA PRO A 186 2.55 -12.09 -0.75
C PRO A 186 1.94 -12.24 -2.15
N ARG A 187 2.69 -12.76 -3.14
CA ARG A 187 2.21 -12.95 -4.53
C ARG A 187 0.95 -13.82 -4.61
N GLY A 188 0.73 -14.71 -3.63
CA GLY A 188 -0.50 -15.51 -3.52
C GLY A 188 -1.79 -14.72 -3.29
N VAL A 189 -1.71 -13.47 -2.81
CA VAL A 189 -2.89 -12.63 -2.46
C VAL A 189 -3.36 -11.78 -3.65
N LEU A 190 -2.55 -11.65 -4.71
CA LEU A 190 -2.75 -10.67 -5.78
C LEU A 190 -3.98 -10.92 -6.69
N ASN A 191 -4.53 -12.14 -6.69
CA ASN A 191 -5.59 -12.57 -7.62
C ASN A 191 -6.99 -12.67 -6.97
N LEU A 192 -7.19 -12.13 -5.76
CA LEU A 192 -8.47 -12.23 -5.05
C LEU A 192 -9.56 -11.29 -5.65
N PRO A 193 -10.79 -11.79 -5.92
CA PRO A 193 -11.90 -10.97 -6.37
C PRO A 193 -12.48 -10.15 -5.21
N ALA A 194 -11.93 -8.94 -4.99
CA ALA A 194 -12.25 -8.11 -3.82
C ALA A 194 -12.74 -6.68 -4.17
N GLY A 195 -13.22 -6.47 -5.40
CA GLY A 195 -13.84 -5.22 -5.85
C GLY A 195 -12.87 -4.05 -6.11
N GLN A 196 -13.38 -2.98 -6.72
CA GLN A 196 -12.56 -1.90 -7.30
C GLN A 196 -11.64 -1.20 -6.30
N ARG A 197 -12.08 -0.98 -5.05
CA ARG A 197 -11.26 -0.32 -4.02
C ARG A 197 -10.06 -1.18 -3.60
N HIS A 198 -10.24 -2.50 -3.49
CA HIS A 198 -9.15 -3.43 -3.20
C HIS A 198 -8.20 -3.56 -4.39
N HIS A 199 -8.73 -3.70 -5.60
CA HIS A 199 -7.93 -3.75 -6.83
C HIS A 199 -7.08 -2.50 -7.05
N LEU A 200 -7.59 -1.31 -6.68
CA LEU A 200 -6.80 -0.08 -6.72
C LEU A 200 -5.64 -0.12 -5.70
N ARG A 201 -5.88 -0.59 -4.48
CA ARG A 201 -4.83 -0.77 -3.46
C ARG A 201 -3.77 -1.77 -3.90
N LEU A 202 -4.16 -2.91 -4.45
CA LEU A 202 -3.21 -3.90 -5.04
C LEU A 202 -2.37 -3.30 -6.17
N ARG A 203 -2.98 -2.50 -7.06
CA ARG A 203 -2.26 -1.82 -8.16
C ARG A 203 -1.30 -0.72 -7.68
N GLN A 204 -1.59 -0.11 -6.53
CA GLN A 204 -0.71 0.88 -5.88
C GLN A 204 0.42 0.20 -5.08
N TRP A 205 0.18 -1.01 -4.57
CA TRP A 205 1.15 -1.81 -3.84
C TRP A 205 2.23 -2.36 -4.78
N GLN A 206 3.30 -1.59 -4.97
CA GLN A 206 4.45 -1.92 -5.83
C GLN A 206 5.36 -2.97 -5.17
N ILE A 207 4.80 -4.14 -4.88
CA ILE A 207 5.38 -5.20 -4.07
C ILE A 207 6.78 -5.64 -4.52
N GLY A 208 6.98 -5.92 -5.81
CA GLY A 208 8.29 -6.30 -6.35
C GLY A 208 9.34 -5.19 -6.24
N ARG A 209 8.93 -3.92 -6.15
CA ARG A 209 9.85 -2.80 -5.92
C ARG A 209 10.21 -2.64 -4.45
N LEU A 210 9.25 -2.86 -3.53
CA LEU A 210 9.54 -2.93 -2.09
C LEU A 210 10.56 -4.04 -1.82
N LEU A 211 10.29 -5.26 -2.33
CA LEU A 211 11.20 -6.40 -2.21
C LEU A 211 12.59 -6.07 -2.77
N GLN A 212 12.70 -5.57 -4.01
CA GLN A 212 14.00 -5.22 -4.60
C GLN A 212 14.77 -4.20 -3.75
N ILE A 213 14.11 -3.11 -3.32
CA ILE A 213 14.75 -2.05 -2.54
C ILE A 213 15.21 -2.57 -1.16
N LEU A 214 14.44 -3.47 -0.54
CA LEU A 214 14.84 -4.13 0.70
C LEU A 214 16.05 -5.04 0.48
N THR A 215 16.01 -5.91 -0.54
CA THR A 215 17.13 -6.82 -0.88
C THR A 215 18.40 -6.04 -1.19
N ASP A 216 18.34 -4.99 -2.02
CA ASP A 216 19.51 -4.17 -2.37
C ASP A 216 20.15 -3.53 -1.12
N LYS A 217 19.33 -3.03 -0.19
CA LYS A 217 19.81 -2.37 1.03
C LYS A 217 20.31 -3.35 2.08
N ALA A 218 19.65 -4.50 2.24
CA ALA A 218 20.07 -5.55 3.13
C ALA A 218 21.42 -6.14 2.68
N ALA A 219 21.58 -6.41 1.39
CA ALA A 219 22.84 -6.89 0.81
C ALA A 219 24.00 -5.89 1.05
N LEU A 220 23.76 -4.59 0.88
CA LEU A 220 24.75 -3.55 1.21
C LEU A 220 25.14 -3.51 2.70
N ALA A 221 24.25 -3.95 3.60
CA ALA A 221 24.52 -4.07 5.04
C ALA A 221 25.06 -5.46 5.44
N GLY A 222 25.34 -6.37 4.49
CA GLY A 222 25.78 -7.73 4.78
C GLY A 222 24.67 -8.67 5.28
N ILE A 223 23.41 -8.27 5.13
CA ILE A 223 22.23 -9.02 5.57
C ILE A 223 21.65 -9.81 4.40
N THR A 224 21.48 -11.12 4.60
CA THR A 224 20.93 -12.03 3.59
C THR A 224 19.41 -12.00 3.60
N VAL A 225 18.78 -11.91 2.42
CA VAL A 225 17.31 -11.90 2.28
C VAL A 225 16.84 -13.17 1.58
N HIS A 226 15.98 -13.94 2.24
CA HIS A 226 15.33 -15.11 1.68
C HIS A 226 13.82 -14.89 1.55
N LEU A 227 13.29 -15.04 0.34
CA LEU A 227 11.84 -15.06 0.10
C LEU A 227 11.28 -16.42 0.51
N VAL A 228 10.25 -16.43 1.35
CA VAL A 228 9.58 -17.63 1.85
C VAL A 228 8.13 -17.64 1.36
N ASP A 229 7.69 -18.73 0.71
CA ASP A 229 6.29 -18.84 0.28
C ASP A 229 5.38 -19.10 1.51
N GLU A 230 4.50 -18.14 1.81
CA GLU A 230 3.54 -18.24 2.90
C GLU A 230 2.39 -19.24 2.63
N ARG A 231 2.31 -19.82 1.43
CA ARG A 231 1.21 -20.74 1.07
C ARG A 231 1.19 -22.00 1.92
N GLY A 232 0.35 -21.92 2.95
CA GLY A 232 0.04 -23.02 3.87
C GLY A 232 0.48 -22.77 5.30
N THR A 233 1.24 -21.71 5.61
CA THR A 233 1.69 -21.40 6.99
C THR A 233 0.50 -21.19 7.92
N SER A 234 -0.45 -20.33 7.52
CA SER A 234 -1.72 -20.09 8.24
C SER A 234 -2.66 -21.30 8.36
N SER A 235 -2.33 -22.41 7.68
CA SER A 235 -3.01 -23.70 7.75
C SER A 235 -2.07 -24.82 8.21
N THR A 236 -0.96 -24.51 8.88
CA THR A 236 0.01 -25.49 9.39
C THR A 236 0.28 -25.20 10.86
N CYS A 237 0.21 -26.22 11.71
CA CYS A 237 0.48 -26.03 13.13
C CYS A 237 1.99 -25.78 13.37
N PRO A 238 2.38 -24.73 14.11
CA PRO A 238 3.79 -24.44 14.40
C PRO A 238 4.45 -25.47 15.33
N ILE A 239 3.67 -26.20 16.14
CA ILE A 239 4.17 -27.27 17.01
C ILE A 239 4.29 -28.59 16.23
N CYS A 240 3.16 -29.15 15.76
CA CYS A 240 3.16 -30.51 15.21
C CYS A 240 3.33 -30.59 13.68
N ARG A 241 3.45 -29.45 12.98
CA ARG A 241 3.60 -29.33 11.51
C ARG A 241 2.50 -29.98 10.65
N LYS A 242 1.46 -30.56 11.24
CA LYS A 242 0.30 -31.08 10.51
C LYS A 242 -0.55 -29.93 9.99
N ARG A 243 -1.16 -30.13 8.81
CA ARG A 243 -2.12 -29.19 8.23
C ARG A 243 -3.36 -29.09 9.11
N VAL A 244 -3.79 -27.87 9.41
CA VAL A 244 -4.98 -27.54 10.21
C VAL A 244 -6.03 -26.86 9.33
N PRO A 245 -7.34 -27.00 9.63
CA PRO A 245 -8.38 -26.24 8.95
C PRO A 245 -8.10 -24.73 9.05
N LYS A 246 -8.34 -23.99 7.95
CA LYS A 246 -8.05 -22.55 7.89
C LYS A 246 -8.85 -21.80 8.97
N PRO A 247 -8.20 -21.17 9.97
CA PRO A 247 -8.92 -20.56 11.09
C PRO A 247 -9.75 -19.36 10.65
N ARG A 248 -10.98 -19.26 11.18
CA ARG A 248 -11.87 -18.11 11.00
C ARG A 248 -11.57 -17.02 12.04
N GLY A 249 -10.38 -16.41 11.97
CA GLY A 249 -10.02 -15.31 12.87
C GLY A 249 -8.53 -15.10 13.06
N ARG A 250 -8.16 -14.54 14.22
CA ARG A 250 -6.77 -14.31 14.66
C ARG A 250 -6.21 -15.41 15.56
N SER A 251 -7.04 -16.33 16.04
CA SER A 251 -6.59 -17.47 16.84
C SER A 251 -6.47 -18.70 15.95
N LEU A 252 -5.34 -19.41 16.05
CA LEU A 252 -5.13 -20.72 15.46
C LEU A 252 -5.22 -21.77 16.57
N THR A 253 -6.16 -22.70 16.43
CA THR A 253 -6.31 -23.87 17.30
C THR A 253 -6.00 -25.13 16.48
N CYS A 254 -5.10 -25.98 16.97
CA CYS A 254 -4.70 -27.19 16.27
C CYS A 254 -5.49 -28.41 16.78
N PRO A 255 -6.27 -29.12 15.93
CA PRO A 255 -6.97 -30.34 16.35
C PRO A 255 -6.02 -31.52 16.61
N HIS A 256 -4.76 -31.47 16.15
CA HIS A 256 -3.82 -32.59 16.24
C HIS A 256 -2.91 -32.56 17.49
N CYS A 257 -2.75 -31.41 18.13
CA CYS A 257 -1.88 -31.24 19.31
C CYS A 257 -2.41 -30.21 20.32
N GLN A 258 -3.68 -29.79 20.17
CA GLN A 258 -4.40 -28.86 21.04
C GLN A 258 -3.77 -27.45 21.22
N PHE A 259 -2.66 -27.15 20.54
CA PHE A 259 -2.05 -25.82 20.51
C PHE A 259 -3.09 -24.74 20.17
N SER A 260 -3.16 -23.70 21.00
CA SER A 260 -3.97 -22.50 20.78
C SER A 260 -3.08 -21.26 20.92
N GLY A 261 -3.10 -20.37 19.93
CA GLY A 261 -2.29 -19.14 19.95
C GLY A 261 -2.66 -18.15 18.86
N HIS A 262 -2.12 -16.93 18.94
CA HIS A 262 -2.32 -15.93 17.89
C HIS A 262 -1.58 -16.36 16.61
N ARG A 263 -2.29 -16.33 15.47
CA ARG A 263 -1.82 -16.83 14.16
C ARG A 263 -0.48 -16.26 13.68
N ASP A 264 -0.13 -15.07 14.16
CA ASP A 264 1.06 -14.30 13.73
C ASP A 264 2.18 -14.28 14.80
N VAL A 265 2.02 -14.95 15.95
CA VAL A 265 2.99 -14.90 17.10
C VAL A 265 3.52 -16.29 17.49
N ALA A 266 3.02 -17.35 16.85
CA ALA A 266 3.28 -18.72 17.27
C ALA A 266 4.60 -19.29 16.70
N ARG A 267 5.74 -19.00 17.34
CA ARG A 267 7.03 -19.67 17.08
C ARG A 267 7.40 -20.63 18.21
N ARG A 268 8.05 -21.73 17.83
CA ARG A 268 8.61 -22.77 18.70
C ARG A 268 9.56 -22.15 19.76
N PRO A 269 9.59 -22.61 21.02
CA PRO A 269 10.76 -22.38 21.87
C PRO A 269 12.00 -22.96 21.15
N ALA A 270 13.13 -22.28 21.24
CA ALA A 270 14.36 -22.78 20.65
C ALA A 270 14.70 -24.15 21.25
N SER A 271 14.97 -25.15 20.40
CA SER A 271 15.72 -26.32 20.87
C SER A 271 17.10 -25.83 21.29
N PRO A 272 17.70 -26.35 22.38
CA PRO A 272 19.09 -26.06 22.70
C PRO A 272 19.97 -26.44 21.50
N PRO A 273 21.15 -25.79 21.33
CA PRO A 273 22.06 -26.15 20.25
C PRO A 273 22.40 -27.64 20.35
N ALA A 274 22.42 -28.32 19.21
CA ALA A 274 22.86 -29.71 19.16
C ALA A 274 24.28 -29.81 19.74
N PRO A 275 24.61 -30.84 20.52
CA PRO A 275 26.00 -31.08 20.90
C PRO A 275 26.85 -31.16 19.64
N ARG A 276 28.08 -30.61 19.71
CA ARG A 276 29.04 -30.66 18.60
C ARG A 276 29.13 -32.09 18.09
N ALA A 277 28.99 -32.28 16.78
CA ALA A 277 29.18 -33.57 16.16
C ALA A 277 30.60 -34.07 16.49
N ALA A 278 30.68 -35.25 17.10
CA ALA A 278 31.90 -36.04 17.08
C ALA A 278 32.21 -36.44 15.63
N ASP A 279 33.47 -36.76 15.36
CA ASP A 279 33.94 -37.08 14.01
C ASP A 279 33.09 -38.17 13.32
N PRO A 280 32.83 -38.05 12.01
CA PRO A 280 31.99 -38.99 11.31
C PRO A 280 32.63 -40.40 11.31
N PRO A 281 31.87 -41.48 11.59
CA PRO A 281 32.38 -42.83 11.50
C PRO A 281 32.72 -43.17 10.02
N PRO A 282 33.71 -44.04 9.77
CA PRO A 282 34.14 -44.37 8.43
C PRO A 282 33.02 -45.04 7.61
N PRO A 283 32.95 -44.79 6.28
CA PRO A 283 31.81 -45.20 5.47
C PRO A 283 31.72 -46.72 5.32
N GLN A 284 30.64 -47.31 5.82
CA GLN A 284 30.29 -48.71 5.55
C GLN A 284 29.84 -48.86 4.09
N ARG A 285 30.50 -49.75 3.36
CA ARG A 285 30.23 -50.02 1.95
C ARG A 285 29.00 -50.92 1.79
N LEU A 286 27.90 -50.36 1.29
CA LEU A 286 26.80 -51.16 0.72
C LEU A 286 27.12 -51.50 -0.75
N ARG A 287 27.22 -52.80 -1.06
CA ARG A 287 27.34 -53.29 -2.44
C ARG A 287 25.96 -53.34 -3.11
N CYS A 288 25.84 -52.75 -4.28
CA CYS A 288 24.77 -53.12 -5.23
C CYS A 288 25.29 -54.19 -6.20
N PRO A 289 24.52 -55.26 -6.49
CA PRO A 289 24.87 -56.22 -7.54
C PRO A 289 24.45 -55.70 -8.93
N GLY A 290 25.26 -55.94 -9.95
CA GLY A 290 24.89 -55.72 -11.36
C GLY A 290 25.67 -54.62 -12.09
N TRP A 291 26.82 -55.02 -12.65
CA TRP A 291 27.52 -54.54 -13.87
C TRP A 291 27.06 -53.30 -14.65
N SER A 292 27.92 -52.53 -15.35
CA SER A 292 29.40 -52.41 -15.36
C SER A 292 29.85 -51.43 -16.46
N ARG A 293 30.56 -50.34 -16.12
CA ARG A 293 31.85 -49.97 -16.74
C ARG A 293 32.49 -48.72 -16.12
N THR A 294 33.81 -48.76 -16.05
CA THR A 294 34.77 -47.82 -15.42
C THR A 294 35.24 -46.72 -16.35
N VAL A 295 35.56 -45.55 -15.79
CA VAL A 295 36.89 -44.88 -15.90
C VAL A 295 37.14 -44.13 -14.57
N GLU A 296 38.38 -44.11 -14.06
CA GLU A 296 38.79 -43.48 -12.79
C GLU A 296 39.16 -41.98 -12.94
N PRO A 297 39.12 -41.19 -11.84
CA PRO A 297 39.63 -39.82 -11.80
C PRO A 297 41.14 -39.76 -11.47
N ALA A 298 41.87 -38.88 -12.16
CA ALA A 298 43.25 -38.56 -11.80
C ALA A 298 43.29 -37.60 -10.58
N GLY A 299 44.29 -37.79 -9.71
CA GLY A 299 44.31 -37.23 -8.35
C GLY A 299 44.69 -35.75 -8.24
N THR A 300 44.30 -35.16 -7.10
CA THR A 300 44.77 -33.87 -6.59
C THR A 300 46.25 -33.94 -6.15
N SER A 301 46.97 -32.83 -6.33
CA SER A 301 48.28 -32.57 -5.72
C SER A 301 48.26 -31.21 -5.00
N PRO A 302 49.09 -30.99 -3.97
CA PRO A 302 48.91 -29.90 -3.01
C PRO A 302 49.54 -28.56 -3.44
N GLU A 303 49.11 -27.52 -2.75
CA GLU A 303 49.46 -26.10 -2.92
C GLU A 303 50.84 -25.76 -2.32
N PRO A 304 51.72 -25.01 -3.00
CA PRO A 304 53.00 -24.54 -2.45
C PRO A 304 52.93 -23.12 -1.86
N ALA A 305 53.82 -22.83 -0.91
CA ALA A 305 53.83 -21.62 -0.10
C ALA A 305 54.41 -20.35 -0.77
N SER A 306 54.07 -19.18 -0.20
CA SER A 306 54.55 -17.85 -0.57
C SER A 306 56.01 -17.57 -0.13
N PRO A 307 56.74 -16.70 -0.85
CA PRO A 307 57.94 -16.04 -0.34
C PRO A 307 57.76 -14.52 -0.11
N ASP A 308 58.37 -13.99 0.95
CA ASP A 308 58.54 -12.55 1.22
C ASP A 308 59.67 -11.93 0.37
N VAL A 309 59.43 -10.75 -0.24
CA VAL A 309 60.50 -9.81 -0.65
C VAL A 309 60.00 -8.35 -0.59
N THR A 310 60.74 -7.48 0.09
CA THR A 310 60.54 -6.01 0.22
C THR A 310 61.26 -5.20 -0.89
N PRO A 311 60.98 -3.89 -1.07
CA PRO A 311 61.00 -3.26 -2.41
C PRO A 311 62.35 -2.66 -2.87
N ALA A 312 62.47 -2.44 -4.19
CA ALA A 312 63.53 -1.68 -4.84
C ALA A 312 62.99 -0.67 -5.88
N ALA A 313 63.81 0.32 -6.24
CA ALA A 313 63.39 1.61 -6.81
C ALA A 313 63.13 1.68 -8.33
N HIS A 314 62.51 2.78 -8.76
CA HIS A 314 62.37 3.20 -10.17
C HIS A 314 63.72 3.42 -10.88
N PRO A 315 63.73 3.34 -12.22
CA PRO A 315 63.71 4.60 -12.98
C PRO A 315 62.75 4.59 -14.19
N ALA A 316 62.49 5.78 -14.74
CA ALA A 316 61.61 6.01 -15.89
C ALA A 316 62.37 5.98 -17.23
N ALA A 317 61.71 5.58 -18.33
CA ALA A 317 61.86 6.23 -19.65
C ALA A 317 60.95 5.70 -20.79
N ARG A 318 60.43 6.66 -21.58
CA ARG A 318 60.27 6.65 -23.05
C ARG A 318 59.44 5.56 -23.78
N ARG A 319 58.25 6.01 -24.21
CA ARG A 319 57.73 6.01 -25.61
C ARG A 319 58.39 5.07 -26.63
N SER A 320 57.60 4.18 -27.21
CA SER A 320 57.70 3.78 -28.64
C SER A 320 56.28 3.75 -29.27
N ARG A 321 56.20 3.56 -30.60
CA ARG A 321 55.06 3.95 -31.44
C ARG A 321 54.94 3.01 -32.65
N TRP A 322 53.71 2.79 -33.14
CA TRP A 322 53.33 2.07 -34.40
C TRP A 322 53.35 0.52 -34.37
N PRO A 323 52.69 -0.17 -35.34
CA PRO A 323 51.49 0.15 -36.12
C PRO A 323 50.40 -0.97 -36.06
N ALA A 324 49.28 -0.78 -36.77
CA ALA A 324 48.23 -1.79 -36.97
C ALA A 324 48.52 -2.73 -38.15
N VAL A 325 47.80 -3.87 -38.29
CA VAL A 325 47.32 -4.46 -39.57
C VAL A 325 46.37 -5.69 -39.36
N ALA A 326 45.43 -5.83 -40.31
CA ALA A 326 44.62 -7.00 -40.71
C ALA A 326 43.70 -7.81 -39.75
N ARG A 327 42.44 -7.94 -40.18
CA ARG A 327 41.63 -9.17 -40.07
C ARG A 327 41.93 -10.07 -41.27
N PRO A 328 41.65 -11.38 -41.19
CA PRO A 328 40.65 -11.94 -42.13
C PRO A 328 39.72 -13.05 -41.57
N THR A 329 38.46 -12.96 -42.01
CA THR A 329 37.52 -14.01 -42.48
C THR A 329 37.47 -15.44 -41.88
N THR A 330 36.28 -15.82 -41.41
CA THR A 330 35.71 -17.20 -41.44
C THR A 330 35.33 -17.61 -42.87
N PRO A 331 35.15 -18.91 -43.23
CA PRO A 331 33.80 -19.50 -43.18
C PRO A 331 33.65 -21.06 -43.09
N TRP A 332 32.49 -21.55 -42.57
CA TRP A 332 31.88 -22.92 -42.63
C TRP A 332 32.73 -24.14 -42.14
N GLY A 333 32.22 -25.18 -41.45
CA GLY A 333 30.92 -25.61 -40.90
C GLY A 333 31.17 -26.85 -39.99
N VAL A 334 30.31 -27.84 -39.67
CA VAL A 334 28.87 -28.14 -39.88
C VAL A 334 28.41 -29.09 -38.74
N ALA A 335 27.10 -29.18 -38.44
CA ALA A 335 26.38 -30.21 -37.65
C ALA A 335 26.49 -30.26 -36.10
N ARG A 336 25.33 -30.57 -35.47
CA ARG A 336 25.07 -30.75 -34.03
C ARG A 336 24.91 -32.24 -33.69
N PRO A 337 24.76 -32.60 -32.40
CA PRO A 337 23.40 -32.94 -31.94
C PRO A 337 22.95 -32.25 -30.63
N HIS A 338 21.71 -32.55 -30.25
CA HIS A 338 20.83 -31.87 -29.27
C HIS A 338 21.23 -31.98 -27.79
N GLY A 339 20.75 -31.03 -26.96
CA GLY A 339 20.78 -31.11 -25.49
C GLY A 339 20.44 -29.79 -24.75
N GLU A 340 19.15 -29.46 -24.68
CA GLU A 340 18.45 -28.58 -23.71
C GLU A 340 19.17 -27.38 -23.01
N ASP A 341 18.67 -26.16 -23.23
CA ASP A 341 19.09 -24.91 -22.55
C ASP A 341 17.86 -24.17 -21.95
N PRO A 342 17.84 -23.80 -20.64
CA PRO A 342 16.66 -23.19 -20.00
C PRO A 342 16.42 -21.72 -20.41
N GLN A 343 15.27 -21.45 -21.04
CA GLN A 343 14.93 -20.09 -21.48
C GLN A 343 14.51 -19.16 -20.33
N HIS A 344 15.26 -18.07 -20.14
CA HIS A 344 14.81 -16.90 -19.39
C HIS A 344 13.62 -16.20 -20.09
N PRO A 345 12.48 -15.95 -19.40
CA PRO A 345 11.40 -15.15 -19.96
C PRO A 345 11.72 -13.65 -19.88
N THR A 346 12.01 -13.06 -21.04
CA THR A 346 11.98 -11.60 -21.23
C THR A 346 10.52 -11.08 -21.24
N GLY A 347 10.32 -9.81 -20.88
CA GLY A 347 8.99 -9.28 -20.58
C GLY A 347 8.06 -9.12 -21.80
N ASN A 348 6.78 -9.41 -21.63
CA ASN A 348 5.76 -9.31 -22.69
C ASN A 348 4.97 -7.97 -22.63
N PRO A 349 4.98 -7.13 -23.68
CA PRO A 349 4.13 -5.96 -23.79
C PRO A 349 2.77 -6.30 -24.43
N VAL A 350 1.70 -6.36 -23.63
CA VAL A 350 0.36 -6.66 -24.17
C VAL A 350 -0.16 -5.50 -25.04
N ASN A 351 -0.05 -5.70 -26.34
CA ASN A 351 -0.76 -4.97 -27.38
C ASN A 351 -2.21 -5.49 -27.47
N VAL A 352 -3.19 -4.60 -27.69
CA VAL A 352 -4.58 -4.99 -27.97
C VAL A 352 -5.03 -4.28 -29.25
N SER A 353 -4.66 -4.89 -30.38
CA SER A 353 -5.33 -4.70 -31.66
C SER A 353 -6.59 -5.55 -31.68
N GLY A 354 -7.72 -4.99 -32.12
CA GLY A 354 -9.01 -5.66 -31.99
C GLY A 354 -9.24 -6.76 -33.02
N HIS A 355 -10.00 -7.78 -32.62
CA HIS A 355 -10.78 -8.60 -33.55
C HIS A 355 -12.27 -8.26 -33.39
N ARG A 356 -12.96 -8.16 -34.52
CA ARG A 356 -14.42 -8.05 -34.58
C ARG A 356 -15.02 -9.43 -34.32
N THR A 357 -15.88 -9.54 -33.32
CA THR A 357 -16.88 -10.62 -33.25
C THR A 357 -18.26 -9.99 -33.35
N ARG A 358 -19.03 -10.37 -34.37
CA ARG A 358 -20.43 -9.96 -34.50
C ARG A 358 -21.23 -10.74 -33.47
N LEU A 359 -21.94 -10.05 -32.59
CA LEU A 359 -23.08 -10.62 -31.86
C LEU A 359 -24.30 -9.77 -32.18
N THR A 360 -25.15 -10.32 -33.04
CA THR A 360 -26.51 -9.84 -33.30
C THR A 360 -27.39 -10.17 -32.10
N GLY A 361 -28.01 -9.15 -31.50
CA GLY A 361 -28.82 -9.31 -30.29
C GLY A 361 -29.39 -7.97 -29.85
N ALA A 362 -30.39 -7.48 -30.58
CA ALA A 362 -30.98 -6.18 -30.32
C ALA A 362 -32.00 -6.24 -29.17
N HIS A 363 -31.59 -5.85 -27.96
CA HIS A 363 -32.54 -5.44 -26.92
C HIS A 363 -32.48 -3.91 -26.73
N ARG A 364 -33.51 -3.23 -27.24
CA ARG A 364 -33.81 -1.84 -26.90
C ARG A 364 -34.27 -1.76 -25.45
N VAL A 365 -33.59 -0.96 -24.64
CA VAL A 365 -34.10 -0.44 -23.37
C VAL A 365 -34.40 1.05 -23.59
N PRO A 366 -35.58 1.57 -23.20
CA PRO A 366 -36.10 2.84 -23.71
C PRO A 366 -35.44 4.07 -23.11
N ALA A 367 -35.48 5.17 -23.86
CA ALA A 367 -35.05 6.48 -23.39
C ALA A 367 -36.09 7.09 -22.42
N ARG A 368 -35.68 7.24 -21.16
CA ARG A 368 -36.21 8.16 -20.13
C ARG A 368 -35.00 8.60 -19.31
N GLY A 369 -34.83 9.84 -18.84
CA GLY A 369 -35.53 11.09 -19.09
C GLY A 369 -34.62 12.22 -18.57
N THR A 370 -34.79 13.46 -19.03
CA THR A 370 -33.89 14.56 -18.67
C THR A 370 -34.09 15.05 -17.23
N GLY A 371 -33.07 14.93 -16.37
CA GLY A 371 -33.04 15.61 -15.07
C GLY A 371 -31.97 15.05 -14.11
N GLY A 372 -31.28 15.93 -13.39
CA GLY A 372 -30.35 15.58 -12.32
C GLY A 372 -28.89 15.45 -12.75
N GLU A 373 -28.11 16.51 -12.59
CA GLU A 373 -26.65 16.40 -12.53
C GLU A 373 -26.27 15.86 -11.15
N ASP A 374 -25.98 14.56 -11.04
CA ASP A 374 -25.45 13.97 -9.80
C ASP A 374 -24.08 14.58 -9.47
N GLU A 375 -24.08 15.60 -8.61
CA GLU A 375 -22.88 16.21 -8.06
C GLU A 375 -22.17 15.21 -7.15
N VAL A 376 -21.29 14.39 -7.76
CA VAL A 376 -20.38 13.50 -7.03
C VAL A 376 -19.39 14.36 -6.24
N THR A 377 -19.84 14.70 -5.03
CA THR A 377 -19.10 15.37 -3.97
C THR A 377 -17.74 14.70 -3.78
N GLY A 378 -16.72 15.53 -3.57
CA GLY A 378 -15.37 15.04 -3.27
C GLY A 378 -15.36 14.22 -1.98
N PRO A 379 -14.34 13.37 -1.76
CA PRO A 379 -14.20 12.69 -0.47
C PRO A 379 -14.15 13.72 0.66
N ASP A 380 -15.00 13.53 1.67
CA ASP A 380 -15.05 14.35 2.88
C ASP A 380 -13.64 14.43 3.51
N PRO A 381 -13.08 15.63 3.75
CA PRO A 381 -11.73 15.79 4.29
C PRO A 381 -11.63 15.53 5.80
N ARG A 382 -12.66 14.98 6.44
CA ARG A 382 -12.75 14.88 7.91
C ARG A 382 -12.41 13.46 8.40
N VAL A 383 -11.43 13.43 9.31
CA VAL A 383 -10.79 12.25 9.91
C VAL A 383 -9.89 11.48 8.94
N ASP A 384 -8.57 11.57 9.18
CA ASP A 384 -7.62 10.63 8.59
C ASP A 384 -7.72 9.29 9.35
N PRO A 385 -8.03 8.16 8.69
CA PRO A 385 -8.16 6.87 9.37
C PRO A 385 -6.83 6.28 9.84
N ASP A 386 -5.69 6.95 9.56
CA ASP A 386 -4.36 6.44 9.86
C ASP A 386 -3.77 6.88 11.22
N VAL A 387 -4.43 7.72 12.02
CA VAL A 387 -3.89 8.29 13.27
C VAL A 387 -3.46 7.21 14.27
N ASP A 388 -2.20 7.29 14.74
CA ASP A 388 -1.65 6.38 15.75
C ASP A 388 -1.41 7.13 17.06
N LEU A 389 -2.23 6.81 18.07
CA LEU A 389 -2.19 7.45 19.40
C LEU A 389 -0.88 7.18 20.17
N ARG A 390 -0.03 6.26 19.70
CA ARG A 390 1.29 6.00 20.30
C ARG A 390 2.34 7.05 19.92
N VAL A 391 2.18 7.76 18.80
CA VAL A 391 3.14 8.78 18.33
C VAL A 391 2.78 10.15 18.93
N PRO A 392 3.64 10.81 19.73
CA PRO A 392 3.29 12.08 20.37
C PRO A 392 2.93 13.21 19.41
N ALA A 393 3.58 13.29 18.24
CA ALA A 393 3.29 14.29 17.22
C ALA A 393 1.87 14.16 16.62
N ASP A 394 1.38 12.93 16.43
CA ASP A 394 0.05 12.65 15.88
C ASP A 394 -1.09 13.06 16.82
N ARG A 395 -0.82 13.12 18.13
CA ARG A 395 -1.79 13.57 19.15
C ARG A 395 -2.18 15.03 18.94
N GLY A 396 -1.25 15.87 18.47
CA GLY A 396 -1.49 17.29 18.20
C GLY A 396 -2.45 17.53 17.02
N GLU A 397 -2.42 16.68 16.00
CA GLU A 397 -3.30 16.81 14.82
C GLU A 397 -4.78 16.48 15.16
N LEU A 398 -5.00 15.63 16.18
CA LEU A 398 -6.31 15.39 16.79
C LEU A 398 -6.75 16.50 17.76
N ALA A 399 -5.86 17.20 18.45
CA ALA A 399 -6.26 18.22 19.41
C ALA A 399 -6.99 19.39 18.73
N ALA A 400 -6.42 19.94 17.65
CA ALA A 400 -6.91 21.18 17.04
C ALA A 400 -8.21 21.03 16.21
N ARG A 401 -8.54 19.84 15.70
CA ARG A 401 -9.70 19.61 14.82
C ARG A 401 -10.83 18.83 15.50
N PRO A 402 -10.59 17.60 16.01
CA PRO A 402 -11.50 16.95 16.93
C PRO A 402 -11.86 17.76 18.17
N GLY A 403 -10.98 18.58 18.76
CA GLY A 403 -11.32 19.39 19.95
C GLY A 403 -12.56 20.28 19.74
N ALA A 404 -12.62 21.01 18.62
CA ALA A 404 -13.78 21.83 18.28
C ALA A 404 -15.03 21.01 17.92
N VAL A 405 -14.86 19.84 17.28
CA VAL A 405 -15.97 18.95 16.93
C VAL A 405 -16.55 18.27 18.18
N LEU A 406 -15.71 17.69 19.03
CA LEU A 406 -16.07 17.06 20.30
C LEU A 406 -16.65 18.10 21.28
N GLY A 407 -16.06 19.30 21.36
CA GLY A 407 -16.62 20.41 22.12
C GLY A 407 -18.02 20.82 21.63
N SER A 408 -18.23 20.85 20.31
CA SER A 408 -19.56 21.13 19.74
C SER A 408 -20.57 19.99 19.98
N VAL A 409 -20.13 18.72 19.92
CA VAL A 409 -20.97 17.57 20.29
C VAL A 409 -21.32 17.60 21.78
N ALA A 410 -20.36 17.90 22.65
CA ALA A 410 -20.56 17.96 24.10
C ALA A 410 -21.51 19.11 24.50
N ALA A 411 -21.28 20.32 23.96
CA ALA A 411 -22.15 21.46 24.21
C ALA A 411 -23.58 21.23 23.70
N GLY A 412 -23.73 20.67 22.49
CA GLY A 412 -25.04 20.27 21.98
C GLY A 412 -25.70 19.17 22.81
N GLY A 413 -24.93 18.14 23.18
CA GLY A 413 -25.39 17.00 23.96
C GLY A 413 -25.87 17.38 25.35
N ALA A 414 -25.19 18.31 26.02
CA ALA A 414 -25.63 18.89 27.28
C ALA A 414 -26.98 19.60 27.14
N LEU A 415 -27.14 20.46 26.13
CA LEU A 415 -28.42 21.15 25.86
C LEU A 415 -29.55 20.16 25.55
N GLY A 416 -29.29 19.15 24.72
CA GLY A 416 -30.26 18.10 24.39
C GLY A 416 -30.69 17.28 25.61
N ALA A 417 -29.72 16.84 26.42
CA ALA A 417 -29.97 16.05 27.62
C ALA A 417 -30.76 16.86 28.68
N LEU A 418 -30.43 18.15 28.87
CA LEU A 418 -31.17 19.04 29.76
C LEU A 418 -32.60 19.29 29.26
N ALA A 419 -32.80 19.50 27.96
CA ALA A 419 -34.13 19.67 27.37
C ALA A 419 -35.00 18.41 27.53
N ARG A 420 -34.43 17.22 27.33
CA ARG A 420 -35.12 15.95 27.60
C ARG A 420 -35.43 15.80 29.09
N ALA A 421 -34.46 16.01 29.97
CA ALA A 421 -34.66 15.88 31.42
C ALA A 421 -35.75 16.84 31.94
N GLY A 422 -35.77 18.08 31.44
CA GLY A 422 -36.83 19.05 31.75
C GLY A 422 -38.21 18.59 31.30
N LEU A 423 -38.33 18.01 30.09
CA LEU A 423 -39.61 17.49 29.61
C LEU A 423 -40.06 16.21 30.34
N GLN A 424 -39.12 15.34 30.72
CA GLN A 424 -39.39 14.17 31.57
C GLN A 424 -39.79 14.56 33.00
N HIS A 425 -39.28 15.67 33.52
CA HIS A 425 -39.68 16.21 34.83
C HIS A 425 -41.03 16.96 34.77
N ALA A 426 -41.31 17.66 33.68
CA ALA A 426 -42.58 18.39 33.49
C ALA A 426 -43.77 17.46 33.19
N VAL A 427 -43.53 16.30 32.59
CA VAL A 427 -44.56 15.30 32.26
C VAL A 427 -44.14 13.91 32.79
N PRO A 428 -44.21 13.69 34.11
CA PRO A 428 -43.89 12.40 34.71
C PRO A 428 -44.97 11.35 34.40
N HIS A 429 -44.56 10.10 34.23
CA HIS A 429 -45.44 8.94 34.10
C HIS A 429 -45.24 7.97 35.26
N GLY A 430 -46.33 7.33 35.70
CA GLY A 430 -46.29 6.27 36.73
C GLY A 430 -46.08 4.88 36.11
N PRO A 431 -45.89 3.83 36.94
CA PRO A 431 -45.88 2.45 36.47
C PRO A 431 -47.17 2.12 35.68
N ALA A 432 -47.05 1.44 34.54
CA ALA A 432 -48.14 1.15 33.60
C ALA A 432 -48.77 2.39 32.90
N GLY A 433 -48.18 3.57 33.03
CA GLY A 433 -48.60 4.79 32.34
C GLY A 433 -47.77 5.08 31.09
N PHE A 434 -48.42 5.37 29.96
CA PHE A 434 -47.72 5.67 28.70
C PHE A 434 -46.74 6.85 28.86
N ALA A 435 -45.47 6.62 28.52
CA ALA A 435 -44.36 7.57 28.71
C ALA A 435 -44.39 8.73 27.69
N TRP A 436 -45.39 9.62 27.80
CA TRP A 436 -45.62 10.73 26.86
C TRP A 436 -44.41 11.64 26.67
N ALA A 437 -43.63 11.91 27.73
CA ALA A 437 -42.39 12.67 27.61
C ALA A 437 -41.36 11.97 26.71
N THR A 438 -41.03 10.70 27.01
CA THR A 438 -40.06 9.91 26.24
C THR A 438 -40.55 9.68 24.79
N PHE A 439 -41.85 9.46 24.59
CA PHE A 439 -42.49 9.40 23.26
C PHE A 439 -42.32 10.70 22.47
N ALA A 440 -42.73 11.84 23.04
CA ALA A 440 -42.70 13.14 22.37
C ALA A 440 -41.26 13.56 22.02
N VAL A 441 -40.30 13.33 22.91
CA VAL A 441 -38.87 13.58 22.70
C VAL A 441 -38.34 12.77 21.51
N ASN A 442 -38.64 11.47 21.44
CA ASN A 442 -38.18 10.64 20.33
C ASN A 442 -38.89 11.00 19.02
N LEU A 443 -40.20 11.27 19.04
CA LEU A 443 -40.98 11.64 17.86
C LEU A 443 -40.53 12.98 17.25
N THR A 444 -40.39 14.01 18.09
CA THR A 444 -39.92 15.34 17.65
C THR A 444 -38.45 15.33 17.26
N GLY A 445 -37.60 14.55 17.96
CA GLY A 445 -36.22 14.32 17.55
C GLY A 445 -36.11 13.66 16.16
N CYS A 446 -36.97 12.68 15.87
CA CYS A 446 -37.11 12.05 14.56
C CYS A 446 -37.60 13.04 13.48
N LEU A 447 -38.54 13.93 13.79
CA LEU A 447 -38.94 15.01 12.88
C LEU A 447 -37.75 15.95 12.58
N LEU A 448 -37.06 16.41 13.63
CA LEU A 448 -35.97 17.38 13.55
C LEU A 448 -34.72 16.82 12.84
N ILE A 449 -34.41 15.53 12.96
CA ILE A 449 -33.31 14.93 12.18
C ILE A 449 -33.64 14.85 10.69
N GLY A 450 -34.92 14.60 10.33
CA GLY A 450 -35.39 14.70 8.94
C GLY A 450 -35.24 16.11 8.37
N VAL A 451 -35.70 17.12 9.12
CA VAL A 451 -35.51 18.55 8.78
C VAL A 451 -34.02 18.89 8.60
N LEU A 452 -33.17 18.45 9.54
CA LEU A 452 -31.74 18.72 9.51
C LEU A 452 -31.05 18.07 8.30
N MET A 453 -31.42 16.84 7.95
CA MET A 453 -30.85 16.14 6.78
C MET A 453 -31.24 16.86 5.48
N ALA A 454 -32.53 17.14 5.25
CA ALA A 454 -33.00 17.90 4.08
C ALA A 454 -32.31 19.26 3.92
N ALA A 455 -32.09 19.97 5.04
CA ALA A 455 -31.41 21.25 5.06
C ALA A 455 -29.90 21.15 4.80
N LEU A 456 -29.22 20.15 5.37
CA LEU A 456 -27.78 19.94 5.17
C LEU A 456 -27.44 19.50 3.74
N GLU A 457 -28.24 18.62 3.14
CA GLU A 457 -28.07 18.19 1.75
C GLU A 457 -28.20 19.37 0.77
N ARG A 458 -29.17 20.25 1.02
CA ARG A 458 -29.44 21.40 0.13
C ARG A 458 -28.49 22.57 0.37
N SER A 459 -27.99 22.80 1.59
CA SER A 459 -27.25 24.03 1.97
C SER A 459 -25.77 24.11 1.57
N GLY A 460 -25.22 23.14 0.83
CA GLY A 460 -23.89 23.26 0.21
C GLY A 460 -22.69 23.27 1.18
N GLY A 461 -22.89 22.92 2.45
CA GLY A 461 -21.79 22.62 3.39
C GLY A 461 -21.12 23.81 4.10
N GLY A 462 -21.72 25.00 4.10
CA GLY A 462 -21.08 26.25 4.55
C GLY A 462 -20.65 26.37 6.02
N ARG A 463 -21.03 25.47 6.94
CA ARG A 463 -20.65 25.54 8.37
C ARG A 463 -20.22 24.18 8.93
N PRO A 464 -18.91 23.93 9.12
CA PRO A 464 -18.39 22.60 9.50
C PRO A 464 -18.96 22.01 10.79
N LEU A 465 -19.16 22.84 11.83
CA LEU A 465 -19.54 22.40 13.17
C LEU A 465 -21.06 22.25 13.37
N LEU A 466 -21.88 22.72 12.43
CA LEU A 466 -23.35 22.71 12.58
C LEU A 466 -23.92 21.27 12.61
N ARG A 467 -23.41 20.39 11.74
CA ARG A 467 -23.80 18.98 11.68
C ARG A 467 -23.45 18.20 12.97
N PRO A 468 -22.21 18.25 13.50
CA PRO A 468 -21.91 17.59 14.78
C PRO A 468 -22.65 18.24 15.96
N PHE A 469 -22.77 19.57 16.02
CA PHE A 469 -23.50 20.26 17.10
C PHE A 469 -24.99 19.87 17.14
N LEU A 470 -25.73 20.03 16.04
CA LEU A 470 -27.17 19.77 16.01
C LEU A 470 -27.50 18.28 15.94
N GLY A 471 -26.84 17.53 15.05
CA GLY A 471 -27.19 16.14 14.76
C GLY A 471 -26.71 15.16 15.83
N VAL A 472 -25.42 15.19 16.17
CA VAL A 472 -24.83 14.26 17.15
C VAL A 472 -24.93 14.81 18.57
N GLY A 473 -24.75 16.12 18.75
CA GLY A 473 -24.92 16.79 20.03
C GLY A 473 -26.40 16.91 20.43
N VAL A 474 -27.08 17.97 19.98
CA VAL A 474 -28.44 18.32 20.46
C VAL A 474 -29.43 17.17 20.27
N LEU A 475 -29.61 16.66 19.05
CA LEU A 475 -30.59 15.61 18.78
C LEU A 475 -30.17 14.26 19.39
N GLY A 476 -28.87 13.96 19.48
CA GLY A 476 -28.35 12.75 20.12
C GLY A 476 -28.45 12.73 21.64
N GLY A 477 -28.35 13.89 22.31
CA GLY A 477 -28.56 14.03 23.75
C GLY A 477 -30.04 14.15 24.13
N TYR A 478 -30.83 14.76 23.23
CA TYR A 478 -32.28 14.90 23.36
C TYR A 478 -32.99 13.56 23.23
N THR A 479 -32.80 12.81 22.13
CA THR A 479 -33.43 11.50 21.95
C THR A 479 -32.86 10.43 22.88
N THR A 480 -33.64 9.39 23.21
CA THR A 480 -33.18 8.30 24.08
C THR A 480 -33.86 6.96 23.73
N PHE A 481 -33.04 5.97 23.39
CA PHE A 481 -33.49 4.57 23.26
C PHE A 481 -33.42 3.82 24.59
N ALA A 482 -32.44 4.13 25.44
CA ALA A 482 -32.24 3.44 26.71
C ALA A 482 -33.40 3.68 27.69
N THR A 483 -33.88 4.93 27.81
CA THR A 483 -35.04 5.22 28.67
C THR A 483 -36.29 4.54 28.15
N TYR A 484 -36.54 4.62 26.83
CA TYR A 484 -37.64 3.93 26.15
C TYR A 484 -37.64 2.40 26.37
N ALA A 485 -36.48 1.75 26.31
CA ALA A 485 -36.35 0.33 26.59
C ALA A 485 -36.59 -0.02 28.07
N VAL A 486 -36.21 0.86 28.99
CA VAL A 486 -36.51 0.73 30.42
C VAL A 486 -38.00 0.96 30.69
N ASP A 487 -38.61 1.98 30.10
CA ASP A 487 -40.05 2.26 30.19
C ASP A 487 -40.88 1.03 29.73
N ILE A 488 -40.56 0.44 28.57
CA ILE A 488 -41.17 -0.81 28.08
C ILE A 488 -40.99 -1.97 29.07
N ARG A 489 -39.81 -2.10 29.69
CA ARG A 489 -39.55 -3.18 30.65
C ARG A 489 -40.36 -2.99 31.93
N LEU A 490 -40.46 -1.75 32.43
CA LEU A 490 -41.26 -1.40 33.60
C LEU A 490 -42.75 -1.61 33.36
N ASP A 491 -43.28 -1.28 32.19
CA ASP A 491 -44.68 -1.55 31.83
C ASP A 491 -45.00 -3.06 31.79
N ILE A 492 -44.06 -3.88 31.33
CA ILE A 492 -44.20 -5.36 31.37
C ILE A 492 -44.17 -5.87 32.80
N ASP A 493 -43.23 -5.41 33.62
CA ASP A 493 -43.10 -5.83 35.03
C ASP A 493 -44.27 -5.32 35.91
N ALA A 494 -44.90 -4.21 35.53
CA ALA A 494 -46.13 -3.69 36.13
C ALA A 494 -47.41 -4.41 35.65
N GLY A 495 -47.30 -5.44 34.82
CA GLY A 495 -48.44 -6.22 34.32
C GLY A 495 -49.25 -5.56 33.21
N ALA A 496 -48.69 -4.56 32.52
CA ALA A 496 -49.35 -3.80 31.45
C ALA A 496 -48.73 -4.03 30.05
N PRO A 497 -48.64 -5.28 29.55
CA PRO A 497 -47.99 -5.58 28.27
C PRO A 497 -48.68 -4.93 27.05
N GLN A 498 -49.98 -4.60 27.18
CA GLN A 498 -50.73 -3.86 26.16
C GLN A 498 -50.17 -2.44 25.97
N VAL A 499 -49.84 -1.76 27.08
CA VAL A 499 -49.25 -0.41 27.06
C VAL A 499 -47.83 -0.48 26.50
N ALA A 500 -47.03 -1.45 26.96
CA ALA A 500 -45.68 -1.70 26.44
C ALA A 500 -45.66 -1.94 24.92
N LEU A 501 -46.58 -2.79 24.40
CA LEU A 501 -46.69 -3.10 22.97
C LEU A 501 -47.19 -1.90 22.16
N GLY A 502 -48.19 -1.18 22.68
CA GLY A 502 -48.69 0.05 22.06
C GLY A 502 -47.62 1.13 21.97
N TYR A 503 -46.83 1.30 23.04
CA TYR A 503 -45.73 2.25 23.09
C TYR A 503 -44.57 1.86 22.16
N LEU A 504 -44.23 0.57 22.10
CA LEU A 504 -43.25 0.01 21.17
C LEU A 504 -43.63 0.28 19.70
N ALA A 505 -44.87 -0.01 19.32
CA ALA A 505 -45.37 0.18 17.96
C ALA A 505 -45.52 1.67 17.61
N ALA A 506 -46.12 2.47 18.49
CA ALA A 506 -46.34 3.90 18.27
C ALA A 506 -45.02 4.67 18.09
N THR A 507 -44.00 4.37 18.91
CA THR A 507 -42.69 5.02 18.81
C THR A 507 -42.00 4.67 17.49
N LEU A 508 -42.02 3.39 17.07
CA LEU A 508 -41.40 2.96 15.83
C LEU A 508 -42.09 3.56 14.59
N LEU A 509 -43.41 3.44 14.49
CA LEU A 509 -44.18 3.95 13.35
C LEU A 509 -44.15 5.48 13.30
N GLY A 510 -44.33 6.13 14.45
CA GLY A 510 -44.23 7.58 14.60
C GLY A 510 -42.87 8.11 14.17
N ALA A 511 -41.77 7.47 14.61
CA ALA A 511 -40.41 7.85 14.22
C ALA A 511 -40.20 7.82 12.69
N LEU A 512 -40.64 6.74 12.02
CA LEU A 512 -40.51 6.60 10.56
C LEU A 512 -41.31 7.68 9.81
N VAL A 513 -42.55 7.92 10.22
CA VAL A 513 -43.41 8.96 9.63
C VAL A 513 -42.84 10.35 9.90
N ALA A 514 -42.34 10.63 11.10
CA ALA A 514 -41.76 11.91 11.48
C ALA A 514 -40.49 12.23 10.68
N VAL A 515 -39.56 11.28 10.52
CA VAL A 515 -38.35 11.48 9.68
C VAL A 515 -38.77 11.79 8.24
N TRP A 516 -39.70 11.01 7.67
CA TRP A 516 -40.17 11.19 6.30
C TRP A 516 -40.86 12.54 6.09
N LEU A 517 -41.75 12.95 7.00
CA LEU A 517 -42.40 14.27 6.96
C LEU A 517 -41.38 15.40 7.07
N GLY A 518 -40.43 15.29 8.01
CA GLY A 518 -39.39 16.29 8.24
C GLY A 518 -38.53 16.53 7.00
N ASP A 519 -38.09 15.45 6.34
CA ASP A 519 -37.34 15.54 5.10
C ASP A 519 -38.18 16.09 3.93
N ALA A 520 -39.36 15.48 3.68
CA ALA A 520 -40.19 15.81 2.53
C ALA A 520 -40.76 17.23 2.55
N VAL A 521 -41.21 17.72 3.73
CA VAL A 521 -41.73 19.09 3.87
C VAL A 521 -40.60 20.10 3.75
N THR A 522 -39.48 19.89 4.45
CA THR A 522 -38.32 20.80 4.40
C THR A 522 -37.74 20.87 2.99
N GLY A 523 -37.61 19.73 2.31
CA GLY A 523 -37.17 19.68 0.93
C GLY A 523 -38.04 20.51 0.00
N ARG A 524 -39.37 20.31 0.04
CA ARG A 524 -40.33 21.09 -0.76
C ARG A 524 -40.25 22.59 -0.49
N LEU A 525 -40.15 23.01 0.78
CA LEU A 525 -40.06 24.42 1.15
C LEU A 525 -38.77 25.08 0.64
N LEU A 526 -37.62 24.40 0.80
CA LEU A 526 -36.32 24.90 0.31
C LEU A 526 -36.27 24.94 -1.23
N ASP A 527 -36.83 23.93 -1.89
CA ASP A 527 -36.87 23.85 -3.35
C ASP A 527 -37.86 24.87 -3.95
N ALA A 528 -38.92 25.24 -3.23
CA ALA A 528 -39.84 26.33 -3.60
C ALA A 528 -39.20 27.72 -3.40
N ALA A 529 -38.49 27.93 -2.28
CA ALA A 529 -37.79 29.18 -2.00
C ALA A 529 -36.73 29.51 -3.07
N ARG A 530 -36.03 28.49 -3.60
CA ARG A 530 -35.05 28.61 -4.69
C ARG A 530 -35.62 28.99 -6.04
N ARG A 531 -36.92 28.78 -6.27
CA ARG A 531 -37.60 29.05 -7.55
C ARG A 531 -38.22 30.43 -7.63
N ARG A 532 -38.19 31.22 -6.56
CA ARG A 532 -38.65 32.62 -6.58
C ARG A 532 -37.64 33.48 -7.34
N PRO A 533 -38.03 34.16 -8.45
CA PRO A 533 -37.19 35.20 -9.04
C PRO A 533 -36.98 36.31 -8.00
N GLY A 534 -35.76 36.84 -7.91
CA GLY A 534 -35.52 38.05 -7.12
C GLY A 534 -36.32 39.24 -7.68
N PRO A 535 -36.71 40.21 -6.84
CA PRO A 535 -37.40 41.40 -7.33
C PRO A 535 -36.51 42.10 -8.35
N GLY A 536 -37.03 42.28 -9.57
CA GLY A 536 -36.31 42.96 -10.63
C GLY A 536 -36.02 44.39 -10.21
N VAL A 537 -34.74 44.80 -10.30
CA VAL A 537 -34.35 46.21 -10.15
C VAL A 537 -35.03 46.97 -11.30
N GLY A 538 -35.99 47.82 -10.94
CA GLY A 538 -36.63 48.75 -11.87
C GLY A 538 -35.60 49.67 -12.51
N ARG A 539 -35.83 50.02 -13.78
CA ARG A 539 -34.99 50.95 -14.55
C ARG A 539 -35.12 52.38 -14.04
#